data_AF-A0A136L2L9-F1
#
_entry.id   AF-A0A136L2L9-F1
#
_cell.length_a   1.000
_cell.length_b   1.000
_cell.length_c   1.000
_cell.angle_alpha   90.00
_cell.angle_beta   90.00
_cell.angle_gamma   90.00
#
_symmetry.space_group_name_H-M   'P 1'
#
loop_
_entity.id
_entity.type
_entity.pdbx_description
1 polymer ?
#
loop_
_entity_poly.entity_id
_entity_poly.type
_entity_poly.pdbx_seq_one_letter_code
_entity_poly.pdbx_strand_id
1 'polypeptide(L)'
;MGGGNLRTAGLDRGAPHVGAKARTGGLPERGYPSARDLAEFLQQSIDLEIPFKLTAGLHHPFCHDDPEGRRSHGFLNVLAAAALHWEHQLSVSEIAAVLEDSEPGHFRFEDTAFGWTDLSGSIETVRDLRGALLTIGSCSVDEPLEDLASLGLAATQTP
;
A
#
# COMPACT_ATOMS: atom_id res chain seq x y z
N MET A 1 3.06 -8.32 -28.36
CA MET A 1 1.57 -8.32 -28.38
C MET A 1 1.13 -7.60 -27.13
N GLY A 2 0.86 -6.30 -27.26
CA GLY A 2 0.53 -5.43 -26.14
C GLY A 2 -0.96 -5.52 -25.82
N GLY A 3 -1.28 -5.96 -24.62
CA GLY A 3 -2.60 -5.79 -24.02
C GLY A 3 -2.55 -4.55 -23.14
N GLY A 4 -2.98 -3.40 -23.67
CA GLY A 4 -3.22 -2.23 -22.84
C GLY A 4 -4.47 -2.48 -22.00
N ASN A 5 -4.30 -2.59 -20.68
CA ASN A 5 -5.43 -2.67 -19.76
C ASN A 5 -6.08 -1.30 -19.66
N LEU A 6 -7.26 -1.16 -20.26
CA LEU A 6 -8.16 -0.03 -20.11
C LEU A 6 -8.81 -0.10 -18.71
N ARG A 7 -8.07 0.23 -17.65
CA ARG A 7 -8.63 0.53 -16.33
C ARG A 7 -8.81 2.04 -16.17
N THR A 8 -9.57 2.65 -17.08
CA THR A 8 -9.98 4.06 -16.98
C THR A 8 -11.47 4.14 -16.70
N ALA A 9 -11.84 3.87 -15.46
CA ALA A 9 -13.13 4.27 -14.92
C ALA A 9 -12.88 5.09 -13.66
N GLY A 10 -12.80 6.42 -13.82
CA GLY A 10 -12.92 7.31 -12.67
C GLY A 10 -14.25 7.06 -11.99
N LEU A 11 -14.25 6.81 -10.68
CA LEU A 11 -15.48 6.57 -9.93
C LEU A 11 -16.45 7.75 -10.12
N ASP A 12 -17.61 7.46 -10.70
CA ASP A 12 -18.70 8.40 -10.92
C ASP A 12 -19.23 8.92 -9.57
N ARG A 13 -18.90 10.16 -9.21
CA ARG A 13 -19.17 10.79 -7.90
C ARG A 13 -20.66 10.96 -7.55
N GLY A 14 -21.60 10.48 -8.38
CA GLY A 14 -23.04 10.67 -8.23
C GLY A 14 -23.86 9.51 -7.62
N ALA A 15 -23.34 8.28 -7.53
CA ALA A 15 -24.02 7.12 -6.93
C ALA A 15 -23.62 6.91 -5.45
N PRO A 16 -24.40 6.20 -4.61
CA PRO A 16 -23.92 5.79 -3.29
C PRO A 16 -22.71 4.87 -3.46
N HIS A 17 -21.52 5.41 -3.18
CA HIS A 17 -20.25 4.70 -3.24
C HIS A 17 -20.14 3.74 -2.06
N VAL A 18 -20.32 2.44 -2.32
CA VAL A 18 -19.90 1.40 -1.38
C VAL A 18 -18.38 1.31 -1.45
N GLY A 19 -17.72 1.37 -0.29
CA GLY A 19 -16.28 1.25 -0.18
C GLY A 19 -15.86 0.24 0.87
N ALA A 20 -14.71 -0.37 0.67
CA ALA A 20 -14.13 -1.34 1.58
C ALA A 20 -13.20 -0.66 2.61
N LYS A 21 -13.05 -1.29 3.77
CA LYS A 21 -12.12 -0.83 4.80
C LYS A 21 -11.48 -2.02 5.49
N ALA A 22 -10.15 -2.00 5.60
CA ALA A 22 -9.42 -2.84 6.54
C ALA A 22 -8.77 -2.01 7.66
N ARG A 23 -8.55 -2.66 8.81
CA ARG A 23 -7.64 -2.17 9.83
C ARG A 23 -6.29 -2.84 9.65
N THR A 24 -5.22 -2.13 9.96
CA THR A 24 -3.83 -2.62 9.87
C THR A 24 -3.08 -2.46 11.20
N GLY A 25 -3.80 -2.15 12.27
CA GLY A 25 -3.33 -2.11 13.65
C GLY A 25 -4.41 -1.64 14.64
N GLY A 26 -4.00 -1.45 15.89
CA GLY A 26 -4.85 -0.98 16.99
C GLY A 26 -5.54 -2.07 17.79
N LEU A 27 -6.22 -1.67 18.87
CA LEU A 27 -6.88 -2.60 19.80
C LEU A 27 -8.29 -2.98 19.34
N PRO A 28 -8.74 -4.23 19.60
CA PRO A 28 -7.99 -5.36 20.17
C PRO A 28 -7.22 -6.17 19.09
N GLU A 29 -6.46 -7.21 19.48
CA GLU A 29 -5.52 -8.00 18.63
C GLU A 29 -5.96 -8.26 17.18
N ARG A 30 -7.26 -8.53 16.94
CA ARG A 30 -7.85 -8.63 15.59
C ARG A 30 -7.69 -7.39 14.68
N GLY A 31 -7.14 -6.30 15.21
CA GLY A 31 -6.79 -5.09 14.46
C GLY A 31 -5.56 -5.25 13.57
N TYR A 32 -4.74 -6.28 13.80
CA TYR A 32 -3.54 -6.60 13.06
C TYR A 32 -3.81 -7.80 12.12
N PRO A 33 -4.20 -7.57 10.85
CA PRO A 33 -4.37 -8.66 9.90
C PRO A 33 -3.03 -9.31 9.60
N SER A 34 -3.02 -10.61 9.31
CA SER A 34 -1.84 -11.24 8.73
C SER A 34 -1.54 -10.63 7.35
N ALA A 35 -0.32 -10.77 6.85
CA ALA A 35 0.02 -10.32 5.50
C ALA A 35 -0.86 -11.00 4.45
N ARG A 36 -1.23 -12.27 4.67
CA ARG A 36 -2.16 -12.98 3.81
C ARG A 36 -3.57 -12.37 3.82
N ASP A 37 -4.13 -12.08 4.99
CA ASP A 37 -5.48 -11.49 5.09
C ASP A 37 -5.52 -10.11 4.42
N LEU A 38 -4.47 -9.30 4.62
CA LEU A 38 -4.34 -8.00 3.99
C LEU A 38 -4.16 -8.14 2.46
N ALA A 39 -3.38 -9.12 2.00
CA ALA A 39 -3.21 -9.41 0.58
C ALA A 39 -4.52 -9.82 -0.10
N GLU A 40 -5.32 -10.68 0.53
CA GLU A 40 -6.64 -11.08 0.04
C GLU A 40 -7.59 -9.87 -0.04
N PHE A 41 -7.53 -8.96 0.94
CA PHE A 41 -8.28 -7.72 0.93
C PHE A 41 -7.85 -6.78 -0.21
N LEU A 42 -6.54 -6.58 -0.41
CA LEU A 42 -6.01 -5.72 -1.48
C LEU A 42 -6.39 -6.26 -2.86
N GLN A 43 -6.16 -7.55 -3.10
CA GLN A 43 -6.50 -8.20 -4.36
C GLN A 43 -7.99 -8.05 -4.67
N GLN A 44 -8.87 -8.46 -3.75
CA GLN A 44 -10.31 -8.41 -3.99
C GLN A 44 -10.82 -6.97 -4.19
N SER A 45 -10.30 -6.00 -3.42
CA SER A 45 -10.71 -4.60 -3.57
C SER A 45 -10.31 -4.05 -4.94
N ILE A 46 -9.10 -4.38 -5.40
CA ILE A 46 -8.59 -3.95 -6.70
C ILE A 46 -9.32 -4.65 -7.86
N ASP A 47 -9.47 -5.97 -7.80
CA ASP A 47 -10.08 -6.77 -8.87
C ASP A 47 -11.58 -6.52 -9.03
N LEU A 48 -12.28 -6.16 -7.95
CA LEU A 48 -13.69 -5.79 -7.97
C LEU A 48 -13.92 -4.29 -8.21
N GLU A 49 -12.84 -3.51 -8.39
CA GLU A 49 -12.88 -2.05 -8.55
C GLU A 49 -13.61 -1.34 -7.40
N ILE A 50 -13.51 -1.89 -6.18
CA ILE A 50 -14.13 -1.32 -4.98
C ILE A 50 -13.15 -0.33 -4.36
N PRO A 51 -13.53 0.95 -4.19
CA PRO A 51 -12.67 1.92 -3.54
C PRO A 51 -12.47 1.52 -2.08
N PHE A 52 -11.24 1.61 -1.60
CA PHE A 52 -10.90 1.11 -0.27
C PHE A 52 -9.97 2.04 0.50
N LYS A 53 -9.97 1.85 1.81
CA LYS A 53 -9.04 2.53 2.72
C LYS A 53 -8.49 1.58 3.76
N LEU A 54 -7.29 1.90 4.20
CA LEU A 54 -6.60 1.20 5.28
C LEU A 54 -6.50 2.15 6.47
N THR A 55 -6.69 1.63 7.67
CA THR A 55 -6.77 2.45 8.88
C THR A 55 -5.99 1.83 10.01
N ALA A 56 -5.33 2.68 10.82
CA ALA A 56 -4.51 2.33 11.97
C ALA A 56 -3.26 1.49 11.64
N GLY A 57 -2.13 1.77 12.30
CA GLY A 57 -0.95 0.91 12.28
C GLY A 57 0.05 1.14 11.15
N LEU A 58 -0.22 2.03 10.18
CA LEU A 58 0.68 2.31 9.06
C LEU A 58 1.62 3.49 9.36
N HIS A 59 2.45 3.33 10.39
CA HIS A 59 3.35 4.37 10.92
C HIS A 59 4.70 4.40 10.22
N HIS A 60 5.26 3.22 9.92
CA HIS A 60 6.59 3.04 9.38
C HIS A 60 6.54 2.60 7.91
N PRO A 61 7.56 2.91 7.11
CA PRO A 61 7.56 2.64 5.67
C PRO A 61 7.57 1.15 5.36
N PHE A 62 8.35 0.40 6.13
CA PHE A 62 8.59 -1.03 5.90
C PHE A 62 8.02 -1.90 7.01
N CYS A 63 7.83 -3.18 6.69
CA CYS A 63 7.39 -4.21 7.61
C CYS A 63 8.39 -4.32 8.78
N HIS A 64 7.89 -4.36 10.01
CA HIS A 64 8.73 -4.33 11.21
C HIS A 64 8.01 -5.04 12.36
N ASP A 65 8.77 -5.36 13.40
CA ASP A 65 8.19 -5.82 14.67
C ASP A 65 8.01 -4.60 15.59
N ASP A 66 6.81 -4.44 16.13
CA ASP A 66 6.51 -3.36 17.07
C ASP A 66 7.15 -3.62 18.45
N PRO A 67 7.15 -2.65 19.39
CA PRO A 67 7.78 -2.82 20.71
C PRO A 67 7.23 -3.99 21.54
N GLU A 68 6.03 -4.47 21.24
CA GLU A 68 5.43 -5.65 21.87
C GLU A 68 5.72 -6.95 21.09
N GLY A 69 6.53 -6.89 20.05
CA GLY A 69 6.97 -8.03 19.24
C GLY A 69 5.94 -8.49 18.21
N ARG A 70 4.94 -7.66 17.86
CA ARG A 70 3.98 -8.00 16.80
C ARG A 70 4.48 -7.50 15.45
N ARG A 71 4.35 -8.36 14.44
CA ARG A 71 4.64 -7.99 13.05
C ARG A 71 3.60 -6.96 12.57
N SER A 72 4.08 -5.80 12.13
CA SER A 72 3.30 -4.67 11.66
C SER A 72 3.63 -4.34 10.20
N HIS A 73 2.60 -3.96 9.43
CA HIS A 73 2.74 -3.65 8.00
C HIS A 73 3.36 -2.27 7.78
N GLY A 74 4.21 -2.15 6.77
CA GLY A 74 4.76 -0.88 6.32
C GLY A 74 3.85 -0.17 5.31
N PHE A 75 3.74 1.16 5.39
CA PHE A 75 2.92 1.90 4.44
C PHE A 75 3.48 1.88 3.01
N LEU A 76 4.80 1.86 2.83
CA LEU A 76 5.42 1.69 1.51
C LEU A 76 5.25 0.27 0.99
N ASN A 77 5.31 -0.77 1.85
CA ASN A 77 5.00 -2.13 1.43
C ASN A 77 3.58 -2.22 0.86
N VAL A 78 2.60 -1.67 1.58
CA VAL A 78 1.19 -1.68 1.18
C VAL A 78 0.97 -0.96 -0.14
N LEU A 79 1.56 0.24 -0.30
CA LEU A 79 1.47 1.01 -1.53
C LEU A 79 2.12 0.27 -2.71
N ALA A 80 3.30 -0.30 -2.50
CA ALA A 80 4.01 -1.08 -3.50
C ALA A 80 3.22 -2.35 -3.88
N ALA A 81 2.71 -3.10 -2.91
CA ALA A 81 1.96 -4.33 -3.13
C ALA A 81 0.67 -4.07 -3.93
N ALA A 82 -0.08 -3.02 -3.58
CA ALA A 82 -1.27 -2.62 -4.29
C ALA A 82 -0.97 -2.19 -5.74
N ALA A 83 0.08 -1.39 -5.94
CA ALA A 83 0.45 -0.90 -7.25
C ALA A 83 1.06 -1.99 -8.16
N LEU A 84 1.87 -2.91 -7.60
CA LEU A 84 2.38 -4.06 -8.34
C LEU A 84 1.27 -5.05 -8.68
N HIS A 85 0.30 -5.27 -7.80
CA HIS A 85 -0.86 -6.08 -8.14
C HIS A 85 -1.71 -5.43 -9.24
N TRP A 86 -1.88 -4.10 -9.20
CA TRP A 86 -2.57 -3.37 -10.27
C TRP A 86 -1.90 -3.57 -11.63
N GLU A 87 -0.57 -3.48 -11.68
CA GLU A 87 0.23 -3.61 -12.90
C GLU A 87 0.32 -5.06 -13.40
N HIS A 88 0.69 -5.99 -12.51
CA HIS A 88 1.14 -7.34 -12.85
C HIS A 88 0.16 -8.46 -12.49
N GLN A 89 -0.98 -8.12 -11.87
CA GLN A 89 -1.99 -9.07 -11.40
C GLN A 89 -1.41 -10.15 -10.48
N LEU A 90 -0.59 -9.72 -9.51
CA LEU A 90 0.03 -10.58 -8.51
C LEU A 90 -0.99 -11.48 -7.80
N SER A 91 -0.59 -12.71 -7.51
CA SER A 91 -1.32 -13.62 -6.63
C SER A 91 -1.30 -13.14 -5.18
N VAL A 92 -2.22 -13.66 -4.35
CA VAL A 92 -2.28 -13.37 -2.91
C VAL A 92 -0.93 -13.63 -2.22
N SER A 93 -0.25 -14.72 -2.59
CA SER A 93 1.04 -15.09 -1.99
C SER A 93 2.15 -14.11 -2.37
N GLU A 94 2.16 -13.61 -3.61
CA GLU A 94 3.13 -12.60 -4.05
C GLU A 94 2.86 -11.25 -3.39
N ILE A 95 1.60 -10.83 -3.29
CA ILE A 95 1.22 -9.62 -2.54
C ILE A 95 1.65 -9.74 -1.08
N ALA A 96 1.40 -10.88 -0.44
CA ALA A 96 1.82 -11.12 0.94
C ALA A 96 3.36 -11.04 1.10
N ALA A 97 4.12 -11.55 0.13
CA ALA A 97 5.58 -11.45 0.16
C ALA A 97 6.07 -9.98 0.12
N VAL A 98 5.44 -9.12 -0.69
CA VAL A 98 5.74 -7.67 -0.69
C VAL A 98 5.42 -7.04 0.66
N LEU A 99 4.31 -7.45 1.29
CA LEU A 99 3.86 -6.95 2.60
C LEU A 99 4.79 -7.37 3.76
N GLU A 100 5.38 -8.56 3.67
CA GLU A 100 6.26 -9.12 4.70
C GLU A 100 7.71 -8.65 4.60
N ASP A 101 8.11 -8.12 3.44
CA ASP A 101 9.48 -7.70 3.20
C ASP A 101 9.88 -6.48 4.05
N SER A 102 10.86 -6.69 4.92
CA SER A 102 11.41 -5.67 5.81
C SER A 102 12.75 -5.11 5.34
N GLU A 103 13.27 -5.53 4.19
CA GLU A 103 14.55 -5.07 3.64
C GLU A 103 14.33 -3.85 2.73
N PRO A 104 14.71 -2.63 3.14
CA PRO A 104 14.52 -1.43 2.33
C PRO A 104 15.22 -1.52 0.97
N GLY A 105 16.36 -2.22 0.88
CA GLY A 105 17.13 -2.37 -0.36
C GLY A 105 16.42 -3.13 -1.47
N HIS A 106 15.34 -3.86 -1.16
CA HIS A 106 14.51 -4.52 -2.18
C HIS A 106 13.56 -3.55 -2.88
N PHE A 107 13.29 -2.39 -2.28
CA PHE A 107 12.38 -1.38 -2.81
C PHE A 107 13.13 -0.27 -3.54
N ARG A 108 12.54 0.21 -4.64
CA ARG A 108 13.05 1.34 -5.40
C ARG A 108 11.93 2.35 -5.59
N PHE A 109 12.22 3.62 -5.32
CA PHE A 109 11.30 4.73 -5.53
C PHE A 109 12.04 5.81 -6.31
N GLU A 110 11.57 6.05 -7.53
CA GLU A 110 12.17 6.97 -8.51
C GLU A 110 11.11 7.98 -8.97
N ASP A 111 11.52 9.04 -9.67
CA ASP A 111 10.60 10.11 -10.11
C ASP A 111 9.47 9.62 -11.01
N THR A 112 9.73 8.57 -11.81
CA THR A 112 8.80 8.06 -12.83
C THR A 112 8.43 6.59 -12.64
N ALA A 113 9.02 5.92 -11.66
CA ALA A 113 8.84 4.49 -11.45
C ALA A 113 9.00 4.12 -9.98
N PHE A 114 8.49 2.94 -9.64
CA PHE A 114 8.77 2.29 -8.38
C PHE A 114 8.99 0.80 -8.63
N GLY A 115 9.55 0.08 -7.67
CA GLY A 115 9.76 -1.35 -7.83
C GLY A 115 10.04 -2.08 -6.53
N TRP A 116 9.93 -3.39 -6.62
CA TRP A 116 10.27 -4.36 -5.60
C TRP A 116 10.93 -5.56 -6.28
N THR A 117 12.09 -5.99 -5.78
CA THR A 117 12.90 -7.06 -6.40
C THR A 117 13.09 -6.85 -7.91
N ASP A 118 12.60 -7.77 -8.73
CA ASP A 118 12.62 -7.81 -10.18
C ASP A 118 11.38 -7.16 -10.84
N LEU A 119 10.38 -6.77 -10.05
CA LEU A 119 9.17 -6.11 -10.52
C LEU A 119 9.29 -4.59 -10.45
N SER A 120 8.61 -3.90 -11.36
CA SER A 120 8.49 -2.45 -11.38
C SER A 120 7.12 -2.00 -11.87
N GLY A 121 6.69 -0.82 -11.44
CA GLY A 121 5.51 -0.15 -11.95
C GLY A 121 5.82 1.31 -12.28
N SER A 122 4.95 1.92 -13.08
CA SER A 122 5.11 3.31 -13.50
C SER A 122 4.44 4.28 -12.53
N ILE A 123 4.78 5.56 -12.62
CA ILE A 123 4.05 6.59 -11.87
C ILE A 123 2.59 6.72 -12.35
N GLU A 124 2.30 6.37 -13.60
CA GLU A 124 0.95 6.26 -14.15
C GLU A 124 0.14 5.19 -13.42
N THR A 125 0.72 4.01 -13.18
CA THR A 125 0.14 2.94 -12.35
C THR A 125 -0.28 3.47 -10.97
N VAL A 126 0.60 4.24 -10.33
CA VAL A 126 0.33 4.84 -9.01
C VAL A 126 -0.83 5.84 -9.10
N ARG A 127 -0.88 6.68 -10.15
CA ARG A 127 -1.96 7.65 -10.37
C ARG A 127 -3.31 6.96 -10.57
N ASP A 128 -3.35 5.88 -11.32
CA ASP A 128 -4.57 5.10 -11.55
C ASP A 128 -5.04 4.42 -10.26
N LEU A 129 -4.11 3.82 -9.50
CA LEU A 129 -4.42 3.21 -8.20
C LEU A 129 -5.05 4.20 -7.21
N ARG A 130 -4.71 5.50 -7.27
CA ARG A 130 -5.33 6.53 -6.40
C ARG A 130 -6.83 6.69 -6.61
N GLY A 131 -7.38 6.19 -7.72
CA GLY A 131 -8.83 6.06 -7.89
C GLY A 131 -9.45 5.03 -6.94
N ALA A 132 -8.73 3.96 -6.62
CA ALA A 132 -9.20 2.86 -5.77
C ALA A 132 -8.69 2.96 -4.31
N LEU A 133 -7.40 3.12 -4.09
CA LEU A 133 -6.82 3.30 -2.75
C LEU A 133 -6.98 4.76 -2.31
N LEU A 134 -7.99 5.02 -1.49
CA LEU A 134 -8.37 6.37 -1.11
C LEU A 134 -7.46 6.98 -0.05
N THR A 135 -7.07 6.19 0.94
CA THR A 135 -6.26 6.66 2.07
C THR A 135 -5.65 5.50 2.87
N ILE A 136 -4.50 5.78 3.46
CA ILE A 136 -3.89 5.00 4.54
C ILE A 136 -3.96 5.80 5.83
N GLY A 137 -4.13 5.11 6.96
CA GLY A 137 -4.28 5.75 8.26
C GLY A 137 -3.09 5.50 9.17
N SER A 138 -2.44 6.58 9.57
CA SER A 138 -1.50 6.64 10.70
C SER A 138 -2.12 7.50 11.82
N CYS A 139 -1.77 7.22 13.09
CA CYS A 139 -2.20 8.06 14.22
C CYS A 139 -1.35 9.33 14.35
N SER A 140 -0.20 9.37 13.69
CA SER A 140 0.70 10.52 13.61
C SER A 140 0.99 10.85 12.15
N VAL A 141 1.15 12.13 11.84
CA VAL A 141 1.71 12.56 10.55
C VAL A 141 3.22 12.73 10.62
N ASP A 142 3.77 12.94 11.82
CA ASP A 142 5.19 13.23 12.00
C ASP A 142 6.03 11.99 11.74
N GLU A 143 5.69 10.84 12.36
CA GLU A 143 6.49 9.61 12.23
C GLU A 143 6.62 9.15 10.76
N PRO A 144 5.54 9.05 9.95
CA PRO A 144 5.69 8.67 8.55
C PRO A 144 6.51 9.67 7.72
N LEU A 145 6.39 10.98 8.01
CA LEU A 145 7.13 12.02 7.29
C LEU A 145 8.62 12.02 7.65
N GLU A 146 8.95 11.82 8.93
CA GLU A 146 10.33 11.68 9.42
C GLU A 146 11.01 10.45 8.80
N ASP A 147 10.30 9.32 8.74
CA ASP A 147 10.80 8.11 8.10
C ASP A 147 11.01 8.30 6.59
N LEU A 148 10.06 8.93 5.89
CA LEU A 148 10.23 9.27 4.47
C LEU A 148 11.43 10.20 4.23
N ALA A 149 11.63 11.20 5.09
CA ALA A 149 12.78 12.11 5.00
C ALA A 149 14.10 11.37 5.24
N SER A 150 14.12 10.44 6.19
CA SER A 150 15.29 9.58 6.48
C SER A 150 15.64 8.66 5.30
N LEU A 151 14.67 8.30 4.48
CA LEU A 151 14.84 7.57 3.22
C LEU A 151 15.18 8.47 2.01
N GLY A 152 15.19 9.80 2.19
CA GLY A 152 15.38 10.75 1.09
C GLY A 152 14.20 10.87 0.14
N LEU A 153 13.02 10.39 0.55
CA LEU A 153 11.78 10.38 -0.25
C LEU A 153 10.85 11.56 0.04
N ALA A 154 11.15 12.34 1.08
CA ALA A 154 10.47 13.58 1.40
C ALA A 154 11.47 14.67 1.81
N ALA A 155 11.08 15.92 1.66
CA ALA A 155 11.84 17.02 2.24
C ALA A 155 11.83 16.90 3.78
N THR A 156 12.95 17.18 4.43
CA THR A 156 12.99 17.32 5.88
C THR A 156 12.08 18.48 6.29
N GLN A 157 11.15 18.22 7.21
CA GLN A 157 10.32 19.28 7.76
C GLN A 157 11.23 20.26 8.50
N THR A 158 11.25 21.53 8.05
CA THR A 158 11.90 22.60 8.82
C THR A 158 10.92 23.02 9.93
N PRO A 159 11.36 23.11 11.20
CA PRO A 159 10.49 23.41 12.33
C PRO A 159 9.80 24.78 12.23
#